data_AF-A0A430FIC1-F1
#
_entry.id   AF-A0A430FIC1-F1
#
_cell.length_a   1.000
_cell.length_b   1.000
_cell.length_c   1.000
_cell.angle_alpha   90.00
_cell.angle_beta   90.00
_cell.angle_gamma   90.00
#
_symmetry.space_group_name_H-M   'P 1'
#
loop_
_entity.id
_entity.type
_entity.pdbx_description
1 polymer ?
#
loop_
_entity_poly.entity_id
_entity_poly.type
_entity_poly.pdbx_seq_one_letter_code
_entity_poly.pdbx_strand_id
1 'polypeptide(L)'
;MTQIKITLKRHTPTGLEPMADGLIRFQAKRRIDTNKNVIVREPFDITLDKQGTATINLPATDGTYIWHVAELPGTTNSYDRYVTVPDSKQTIDYTDLTDVDPATWTPTTMIGGRLLQVRVATSQQAAQELSTQHPDDMIVWFDETATALAAATQAAEQTKTTDDELMEG
;
A
#
# COMPACT_ATOMS: atom_id res chain seq x y z
N MET A 1 10.70 9.89 1.90
CA MET A 1 9.92 10.11 3.14
C MET A 1 8.53 10.49 2.70
N THR A 2 7.52 9.80 3.20
CA THR A 2 6.11 10.04 2.87
C THR A 2 5.53 11.03 3.85
N GLN A 3 4.81 12.03 3.35
CA GLN A 3 4.17 13.02 4.19
C GLN A 3 2.80 12.51 4.65
N ILE A 4 2.59 12.45 5.97
CA ILE A 4 1.34 12.01 6.59
C ILE A 4 0.69 13.19 7.30
N LYS A 5 -0.58 13.43 6.99
CA LYS A 5 -1.41 14.43 7.67
C LYS A 5 -2.36 13.74 8.64
N ILE A 6 -2.25 14.08 9.92
CA ILE A 6 -3.14 13.59 10.97
C ILE A 6 -4.05 14.71 11.45
N THR A 7 -5.32 14.42 11.66
CA THR A 7 -6.27 15.32 12.32
C THR A 7 -7.04 14.54 13.37
N LEU A 8 -6.93 14.92 14.64
CA LEU A 8 -7.72 14.38 15.73
C LEU A 8 -8.76 15.38 16.22
N LYS A 9 -9.96 14.86 16.46
CA LYS A 9 -11.05 15.59 17.10
C LYS A 9 -11.58 14.77 18.26
N ARG A 10 -11.99 15.44 19.34
CA ARG A 10 -12.74 14.82 20.43
C ARG A 10 -14.23 15.03 20.21
N HIS A 11 -14.99 14.02 20.60
CA HIS A 11 -16.43 14.15 20.73
C HIS A 11 -16.77 14.89 22.02
N THR A 12 -17.66 15.87 21.92
CA THR A 12 -18.26 16.61 23.03
C THR A 12 -19.78 16.53 22.93
N PRO A 13 -20.54 16.89 23.99
CA PRO A 13 -22.00 16.91 23.92
C PRO A 13 -22.57 17.82 22.82
N THR A 14 -21.79 18.77 22.31
CA THR A 14 -22.20 19.76 21.31
C THR A 14 -21.60 19.52 19.93
N GLY A 15 -20.78 18.49 19.74
CA GLY A 15 -20.21 18.13 18.43
C GLY A 15 -18.78 17.62 18.49
N LEU A 16 -18.01 17.92 17.44
CA LEU A 16 -16.59 17.55 17.35
C LEU A 16 -15.71 18.79 17.55
N GLU A 17 -14.80 18.73 18.51
CA GLU A 17 -13.81 19.77 18.76
C GLU A 17 -12.40 19.31 18.39
N PRO A 18 -11.55 20.21 17.88
CA PRO A 18 -10.12 19.93 17.69
C PRO A 18 -9.42 19.41 18.95
N MET A 19 -8.58 18.38 18.80
CA MET A 19 -7.65 17.96 19.85
C MET A 19 -6.40 18.85 19.87
N ALA A 20 -6.57 20.11 20.26
CA ALA A 20 -5.47 21.05 20.37
C ALA A 20 -4.39 20.55 21.35
N ASP A 21 -3.12 20.73 20.98
CA ASP A 21 -1.95 20.35 21.79
C ASP A 21 -1.88 18.85 22.15
N GLY A 22 -2.67 18.01 21.47
CA GLY A 22 -2.62 16.56 21.64
C GLY A 22 -1.26 15.98 21.20
N LEU A 23 -0.78 14.97 21.91
CA LEU A 23 0.48 14.29 21.59
C LEU A 23 0.21 13.03 20.75
N ILE A 24 1.03 12.79 19.74
CA ILE A 24 1.04 11.53 18.98
C ILE A 24 2.47 10.99 19.00
N ARG A 25 2.63 9.72 19.39
CA ARG A 25 3.92 9.05 19.45
C ARG A 25 4.04 8.04 18.32
N PHE A 26 5.13 8.14 17.57
CA PHE A 26 5.46 7.22 16.49
C PHE A 26 6.64 6.34 16.89
N GLN A 27 6.49 5.04 16.71
CA GLN A 27 7.56 4.07 16.93
C GLN A 27 7.58 3.04 15.80
N ALA A 28 8.69 2.91 15.10
CA ALA A 28 8.88 1.81 14.16
C ALA A 28 9.04 0.49 14.95
N LYS A 29 8.09 -0.42 14.81
CA LYS A 29 8.11 -1.74 15.44
C LYS A 29 8.77 -2.76 14.51
N ARG A 30 9.97 -3.16 14.90
CA ARG A 30 10.57 -4.46 14.57
C ARG A 30 11.32 -4.89 15.82
N ARG A 31 10.99 -6.06 16.38
CA ARG A 31 11.65 -6.51 17.61
C ARG A 31 12.92 -7.32 17.34
N ILE A 32 12.96 -8.08 16.26
CA ILE A 32 14.05 -9.02 15.96
C ILE A 32 14.47 -8.89 14.49
N ASP A 33 15.76 -8.77 14.21
CA ASP A 33 16.31 -8.80 12.86
C ASP A 33 16.69 -10.22 12.39
N THR A 34 17.18 -10.32 11.15
CA THR A 34 17.66 -11.58 10.57
C THR A 34 18.85 -12.17 11.33
N ASN A 35 19.61 -11.33 12.04
CA ASN A 35 20.78 -11.69 12.85
C ASN A 35 20.42 -11.98 14.32
N LYS A 36 19.13 -12.05 14.66
CA LYS A 36 18.61 -12.29 16.02
C LYS A 36 18.95 -11.17 17.03
N ASN A 37 19.25 -9.97 16.58
CA ASN A 37 19.39 -8.81 17.46
C ASN A 37 18.02 -8.30 17.91
N VAL A 38 17.94 -7.82 19.15
CA VAL A 38 16.78 -7.04 19.61
C VAL A 38 16.93 -5.61 19.11
N ILE A 39 16.06 -5.20 18.20
CA ILE A 39 16.03 -3.82 17.72
C ILE A 39 15.15 -2.98 18.66
N VAL A 40 15.74 -1.92 19.20
CA VAL A 40 15.01 -0.84 19.88
C VAL A 40 15.10 0.39 19.00
N ARG A 41 14.00 0.74 18.33
CA ARG A 41 13.89 2.02 17.64
C ARG A 41 13.29 3.03 18.60
N GLU A 42 13.99 4.15 18.79
CA GLU A 42 13.55 5.24 19.65
C GLU A 42 12.22 5.79 19.10
N PRO A 43 11.21 5.94 19.97
CA PRO A 43 10.00 6.65 19.59
C PRO A 43 10.29 8.14 19.47
N PHE A 44 9.46 8.84 18.70
CA PHE A 44 9.41 10.30 18.70
C PHE A 44 7.97 10.78 18.78
N ASP A 45 7.82 11.97 19.33
CA ASP A 45 6.51 12.58 19.58
C ASP A 45 6.31 13.80 18.69
N ILE A 46 5.06 14.03 18.30
CA ILE A 46 4.62 15.25 17.64
C ILE A 46 3.39 15.80 18.36
N THR A 47 3.31 17.13 18.40
CA THR A 47 2.19 17.85 19.01
C THR A 47 1.26 18.36 17.92
N LEU A 48 -0.03 18.14 18.08
CA LEU A 48 -1.06 18.67 17.20
C LEU A 48 -1.19 20.19 17.39
N ASP A 49 -1.47 20.90 16.30
CA ASP A 49 -1.76 22.33 16.31
C ASP A 49 -3.11 22.64 16.99
N LYS A 50 -3.49 23.92 17.03
CA LYS A 50 -4.77 24.36 17.63
C LYS A 50 -6.00 23.83 16.89
N GLN A 51 -5.85 23.36 15.67
CA GLN A 51 -6.86 22.72 14.84
C GLN A 51 -6.82 21.19 14.98
N GLY A 52 -6.03 20.66 15.92
CA GLY A 52 -5.90 19.24 16.17
C GLY A 52 -5.22 18.51 15.02
N THR A 53 -4.41 19.23 14.23
CA THR A 53 -3.78 18.72 13.01
C THR A 53 -2.25 18.73 13.14
N ALA A 54 -1.59 17.78 12.50
CA ALA A 54 -0.16 17.83 12.28
C ALA A 54 0.18 17.17 10.95
N THR A 55 1.30 17.59 10.37
CA THR A 55 1.86 16.98 9.17
C THR A 55 3.28 16.53 9.46
N ILE A 56 3.57 15.26 9.21
CA ILE A 56 4.85 14.65 9.55
C ILE A 56 5.45 13.93 8.34
N ASN A 57 6.76 13.73 8.35
CA ASN A 57 7.45 12.93 7.34
C ASN A 57 7.85 11.59 7.94
N LEU A 58 7.28 10.50 7.43
CA LEU A 58 7.61 9.14 7.85
C LEU A 58 8.42 8.39 6.78
N PRO A 59 9.43 7.61 7.20
CA PRO A 59 10.00 6.57 6.35
C PRO A 59 8.93 5.56 5.92
N ALA A 60 8.86 5.29 4.62
CA ALA A 60 8.00 4.26 4.06
C ALA A 60 8.38 2.88 4.61
N THR A 61 7.38 2.05 4.89
CA THR A 61 7.61 0.67 5.33
C THR A 61 8.05 -0.18 4.16
N ASP A 62 9.11 -0.97 4.36
CA ASP A 62 9.76 -1.82 3.36
C ASP A 62 9.59 -3.32 3.66
N GLY A 63 8.59 -3.65 4.48
CA GLY A 63 8.39 -5.01 5.01
C GLY A 63 9.36 -5.38 6.13
N THR A 64 10.27 -4.47 6.53
CA THR A 64 11.15 -4.73 7.66
C THR A 64 10.59 -4.26 9.00
N TYR A 65 9.64 -3.32 9.01
CA TYR A 65 8.97 -2.86 10.23
C TYR A 65 7.59 -2.34 9.87
N ILE A 66 6.79 -2.14 10.91
CA ILE A 66 5.51 -1.42 10.85
C ILE A 66 5.58 -0.19 11.76
N TRP A 67 4.68 0.76 11.57
CA TRP A 67 4.56 1.90 12.49
C TRP A 67 3.55 1.58 13.59
N HIS A 68 3.98 1.69 14.84
CA HIS A 68 3.10 1.84 16.00
C HIS A 68 2.89 3.33 16.23
N VAL A 69 1.63 3.75 16.24
CA VAL A 69 1.19 5.11 16.48
C VAL A 69 0.35 5.08 17.75
N ALA A 70 0.86 5.68 18.82
CA ALA A 70 0.08 5.89 20.04
C ALA A 70 -0.50 7.30 20.01
N GLU A 71 -1.82 7.38 19.92
CA GLU A 71 -2.59 8.61 19.95
C GLU A 71 -2.85 8.99 21.41
N LEU A 72 -2.52 10.22 21.79
CA LEU A 72 -2.74 10.76 23.15
C LEU A 72 -2.18 9.83 24.27
N PRO A 73 -0.92 9.37 24.16
CA PRO A 73 -0.37 8.40 25.08
C PRO A 73 -0.35 8.94 26.52
N GLY A 74 -0.70 8.08 27.48
CA GLY A 74 -0.79 8.45 28.89
C GLY A 74 -2.06 9.20 29.29
N THR A 75 -2.99 9.41 28.36
CA THR A 75 -4.33 9.95 28.65
C THR A 75 -5.38 8.83 28.70
N THR A 76 -6.58 9.14 29.20
CA THR A 76 -7.72 8.22 29.19
C THR A 76 -8.24 7.92 27.78
N ASN A 77 -7.88 8.75 26.80
CA ASN A 77 -8.25 8.58 25.39
C ASN A 77 -7.11 7.97 24.56
N SER A 78 -6.13 7.35 25.23
CA SER A 78 -5.00 6.72 24.55
C SER A 78 -5.48 5.63 23.59
N TYR A 79 -4.97 5.62 22.36
CA TYR A 79 -5.28 4.59 21.38
C TYR A 79 -4.01 4.14 20.65
N ASP A 80 -3.82 2.83 20.53
CA ASP A 80 -2.69 2.24 19.82
C ASP A 80 -3.12 1.76 18.44
N ARG A 81 -2.49 2.31 17.40
CA ARG A 81 -2.72 1.94 16.00
C ARG A 81 -1.45 1.39 15.39
N TYR A 82 -1.58 0.38 14.53
CA TYR A 82 -0.46 -0.24 13.83
C TYR A 82 -0.69 -0.18 12.33
N VAL A 83 0.23 0.45 11.60
CA VAL A 83 0.03 0.78 10.18
C VAL A 83 1.27 0.55 9.33
N THR A 84 1.04 0.35 8.02
CA THR A 84 2.09 0.51 6.99
C THR A 84 2.04 1.89 6.38
N VAL A 85 3.20 2.44 6.04
CA VAL A 85 3.33 3.73 5.34
C VAL A 85 3.84 3.44 3.92
N PRO A 86 3.07 3.72 2.87
CA PRO A 86 3.52 3.50 1.50
C PRO A 86 4.60 4.52 1.11
N ASP A 87 5.45 4.17 0.15
CA ASP A 87 6.35 5.14 -0.48
C ASP A 87 5.56 6.02 -1.44
N SER A 88 5.38 7.30 -1.08
CA SER A 88 4.54 8.23 -1.84
C SER A 88 5.16 9.62 -1.86
N LYS A 89 4.99 10.29 -3.01
CA LYS A 89 5.30 11.71 -3.20
C LYS A 89 4.14 12.63 -2.83
N GLN A 90 2.94 12.09 -2.67
CA GLN A 90 1.75 12.83 -2.27
C GLN A 90 1.57 12.76 -0.75
N THR A 91 0.96 13.79 -0.18
CA THR A 91 0.48 13.76 1.20
C THR A 91 -0.63 12.73 1.33
N ILE A 92 -0.54 11.89 2.35
CA ILE A 92 -1.54 10.87 2.66
C ILE A 92 -2.21 11.24 3.98
N ASP A 93 -3.53 11.16 4.01
CA ASP A 93 -4.26 11.33 5.26
C ASP A 93 -4.03 10.12 6.16
N TYR A 94 -3.81 10.37 7.45
CA TYR A 94 -3.49 9.35 8.43
C TYR A 94 -4.55 8.23 8.45
N THR A 95 -5.83 8.57 8.25
CA THR A 95 -6.94 7.61 8.18
C THR A 95 -6.84 6.64 7.00
N ASP A 96 -6.11 7.00 5.95
CA ASP A 96 -5.98 6.21 4.72
C ASP A 96 -4.80 5.23 4.79
N LEU A 97 -4.02 5.26 5.88
CA LEU A 97 -2.98 4.27 6.12
C LEU A 97 -3.60 2.89 6.37
N THR A 98 -2.98 1.85 5.82
CA THR A 98 -3.42 0.47 6.01
C THR A 98 -3.10 -0.01 7.42
N ASP A 99 -4.13 -0.38 8.17
CA ASP A 99 -4.01 -1.04 9.46
C ASP A 99 -3.49 -2.47 9.31
N VAL A 100 -2.57 -2.88 10.18
CA VAL A 100 -1.93 -4.20 10.19
C VAL A 100 -1.96 -4.84 11.57
N ASP A 101 -2.02 -6.18 11.60
CA ASP A 101 -1.81 -6.93 12.83
C ASP A 101 -0.34 -6.81 13.27
N PRO A 102 -0.05 -6.43 14.53
CA PRO A 102 1.31 -6.21 14.98
C PRO A 102 2.15 -7.48 15.15
N ALA A 103 1.52 -8.66 15.23
CA ALA A 103 2.17 -9.95 15.33
C ALA A 103 2.48 -10.58 13.96
N THR A 104 1.58 -10.44 12.98
CA THR A 104 1.73 -11.05 11.65
C THR A 104 2.16 -10.07 10.56
N TRP A 105 1.98 -8.76 10.80
CA TRP A 105 2.19 -7.66 9.85
C TRP A 105 1.31 -7.74 8.62
N THR A 106 0.25 -8.54 8.68
CA THR A 106 -0.75 -8.63 7.60
C THR A 106 -1.79 -7.52 7.77
N PRO A 107 -2.27 -6.91 6.67
CA PRO A 107 -3.40 -5.99 6.72
C PRO A 107 -4.58 -6.57 7.50
N THR A 108 -5.16 -5.79 8.41
CA THR A 108 -6.29 -6.25 9.24
C THR A 108 -7.52 -6.58 8.41
N THR A 109 -7.69 -5.92 7.26
CA THR A 109 -8.72 -6.22 6.26
C THR A 109 -8.57 -7.61 5.63
N MET A 110 -7.40 -8.24 5.74
CA MET A 110 -7.14 -9.60 5.25
C MET A 110 -7.31 -10.65 6.36
N ILE A 111 -7.48 -10.26 7.63
CA ILE A 111 -7.69 -11.20 8.74
C ILE A 111 -9.05 -11.88 8.56
N GLY A 112 -9.04 -13.20 8.42
CA GLY A 112 -10.23 -14.00 8.13
C GLY A 112 -10.66 -14.00 6.65
N GLY A 113 -10.00 -13.22 5.79
CA GLY A 113 -10.13 -13.31 4.34
C GLY A 113 -9.23 -14.39 3.75
N ARG A 114 -9.64 -15.01 2.65
CA ARG A 114 -8.75 -15.91 1.88
C ARG A 114 -7.83 -15.06 1.00
N LEU A 115 -6.53 -15.38 0.98
CA LEU A 115 -5.59 -14.79 0.02
C LEU A 115 -6.06 -15.06 -1.41
N LEU A 116 -6.00 -14.05 -2.28
CA LEU A 116 -6.26 -14.24 -3.71
C LEU A 116 -5.28 -15.28 -4.26
N GLN A 117 -5.81 -16.40 -4.74
CA GLN A 117 -5.01 -17.39 -5.44
C GLN A 117 -4.93 -16.99 -6.91
N VAL A 118 -3.73 -17.01 -7.47
CA VAL A 118 -3.50 -16.68 -8.89
C VAL A 118 -3.03 -17.93 -9.61
N ARG A 119 -3.70 -18.27 -10.71
CA ARG A 119 -3.31 -19.35 -11.60
C ARG A 119 -3.03 -18.80 -12.98
N VAL A 120 -1.97 -19.31 -13.61
CA VAL A 120 -1.61 -18.93 -14.97
C VAL A 120 -2.01 -20.06 -15.92
N ALA A 121 -2.77 -19.73 -16.96
CA ALA A 121 -3.19 -20.65 -18.01
C ALA A 121 -2.37 -20.41 -19.29
N THR A 122 -2.13 -21.48 -20.04
CA THR A 122 -1.33 -21.44 -21.28
C THR A 122 -2.15 -21.08 -22.52
N SER A 123 -3.48 -21.02 -22.42
CA SER A 123 -4.39 -20.70 -23.54
C SER A 123 -5.78 -20.28 -23.04
N GLN A 124 -6.65 -19.81 -23.94
CA GLN A 124 -8.00 -19.35 -23.57
C GLN A 124 -8.82 -20.47 -22.99
N GLN A 125 -8.72 -21.61 -23.67
CA GLN A 125 -9.46 -22.80 -23.33
C GLN A 125 -8.99 -23.33 -21.97
N ALA A 126 -7.68 -23.37 -21.72
CA ALA A 126 -7.14 -23.73 -20.41
C ALA A 126 -7.58 -22.74 -19.31
N ALA A 127 -7.67 -21.44 -19.63
CA ALA A 127 -8.15 -20.43 -18.68
C ALA A 127 -9.62 -20.63 -18.32
N GLN A 128 -10.47 -20.97 -19.29
CA GLN A 128 -11.89 -21.27 -19.08
C GLN A 128 -12.09 -22.53 -18.24
N GLU A 129 -11.33 -23.59 -18.51
CA GLU A 129 -11.36 -24.82 -17.74
C GLU A 129 -10.92 -24.59 -16.28
N LEU A 130 -9.82 -23.85 -16.07
CA LEU A 130 -9.33 -23.50 -14.73
C LEU A 130 -10.30 -22.58 -13.97
N SER A 131 -10.93 -21.63 -14.65
CA SER A 131 -11.93 -20.73 -14.06
C SER A 131 -13.15 -21.51 -13.56
N THR A 132 -13.57 -22.54 -14.30
CA THR A 132 -14.69 -23.41 -13.88
C THR A 132 -14.31 -24.27 -12.67
N GLN A 133 -13.08 -24.78 -12.63
CA GLN A 133 -12.58 -25.62 -11.53
C GLN A 133 -12.26 -24.82 -10.27
N HIS A 134 -11.92 -23.54 -10.43
CA HIS A 134 -11.47 -22.65 -9.37
C HIS A 134 -12.18 -21.29 -9.46
N PRO A 135 -13.49 -21.24 -9.14
CA PRO A 135 -14.31 -20.03 -9.29
C PRO A 135 -13.87 -18.86 -8.41
N ASP A 136 -13.03 -19.13 -7.41
CA ASP A 136 -12.53 -18.13 -6.47
C ASP A 136 -11.09 -17.66 -6.77
N ASP A 137 -10.45 -18.24 -7.78
CA ASP A 137 -9.06 -17.96 -8.12
C ASP A 137 -9.01 -16.97 -9.29
N MET A 138 -8.04 -16.05 -9.28
CA MET A 138 -7.78 -15.20 -10.44
C MET A 138 -7.02 -16.00 -11.48
N ILE A 139 -7.64 -16.21 -12.66
CA ILE A 139 -7.01 -16.88 -13.78
C ILE A 139 -6.39 -15.84 -14.72
N VAL A 140 -5.08 -15.89 -14.90
CA VAL A 140 -4.31 -15.04 -15.82
C VAL A 140 -3.90 -15.87 -17.02
N TRP A 141 -4.02 -15.33 -18.22
CA TRP A 141 -3.54 -15.96 -19.45
C TRP A 141 -3.00 -14.87 -20.38
N PHE A 142 -2.01 -15.22 -21.19
CA PHE A 142 -1.38 -14.29 -22.11
C PHE A 142 -1.74 -14.67 -23.54
N ASP A 143 -2.26 -13.71 -24.30
CA ASP A 143 -2.55 -13.90 -25.72
C ASP A 143 -1.27 -13.68 -26.55
N GLU A 144 -0.49 -14.75 -26.71
CA GLU A 144 0.71 -14.74 -27.55
C GLU A 144 0.37 -14.50 -29.03
N THR A 145 -0.83 -14.87 -29.48
CA THR A 145 -1.32 -14.63 -30.84
C THR A 145 -1.61 -13.16 -31.13
N ALA A 146 -2.20 -12.42 -30.17
CA ALA A 146 -2.35 -10.97 -30.29
C ALA A 146 -0.99 -10.26 -30.31
N THR A 147 -0.04 -10.75 -29.51
CA THR A 147 1.33 -10.20 -29.45
C THR A 147 2.09 -10.45 -30.76
N ALA A 148 1.97 -11.65 -31.33
CA ALA A 148 2.58 -12.00 -32.61
C ALA A 148 1.94 -11.26 -33.80
N LEU A 149 0.62 -11.07 -33.79
CA LEU A 149 -0.09 -10.33 -34.84
C LEU A 149 0.26 -8.84 -34.81
N ALA A 150 0.41 -8.25 -33.63
CA ALA A 150 0.86 -6.86 -33.48
C ALA A 150 2.30 -6.69 -34.01
N ALA A 151 3.21 -7.62 -33.69
CA ALA A 151 4.58 -7.59 -34.19
C ALA A 151 4.65 -7.77 -35.72
N ALA A 152 3.84 -8.68 -36.28
CA ALA A 152 3.78 -8.90 -37.73
C ALA A 152 3.17 -7.70 -38.47
N THR A 153 2.16 -7.04 -37.90
CA THR A 153 1.56 -5.82 -38.48
C THR A 153 2.57 -4.67 -38.49
N GLN A 154 3.32 -4.46 -37.41
CA GLN A 154 4.38 -3.45 -37.36
C GLN A 154 5.52 -3.73 -38.36
N ALA A 155 5.93 -5.00 -38.50
CA ALA A 155 6.93 -5.39 -39.48
C ALA A 155 6.45 -5.14 -40.92
N ALA A 156 5.17 -5.39 -41.21
CA ALA A 156 4.55 -5.14 -42.51
C ALA A 156 4.37 -3.64 -42.83
N GLU A 157 4.12 -2.80 -41.82
CA GLU A 157 4.11 -1.33 -41.99
C GLU A 157 5.50 -0.78 -42.27
N GLN A 158 6.54 -1.28 -41.59
CA GLN A 158 7.92 -0.85 -41.80
C GLN A 158 8.46 -1.20 -43.19
N THR A 159 8.14 -2.38 -43.72
CA THR A 159 8.51 -2.74 -45.10
C THR A 159 7.80 -1.88 -46.14
N LYS A 160 6.54 -1.50 -45.89
CA LYS A 160 5.79 -0.63 -46.81
C LYS A 160 6.35 0.81 -46.87
N THR A 161 6.80 1.35 -45.73
CA THR A 161 7.47 2.67 -45.69
C THR A 161 8.84 2.65 -46.38
N THR A 162 9.55 1.52 -46.30
CA THR A 162 10.87 1.37 -46.93
C THR A 162 10.78 1.26 -48.47
N ASP A 163 9.74 0.61 -49.00
CA ASP A 163 9.52 0.51 -50.44
C ASP A 163 9.05 1.84 -51.07
N ASP A 164 8.28 2.67 -50.35
CA ASP A 164 7.88 4.00 -50.83
C ASP A 164 9.07 4.98 -50.91
N GLU A 165 10.03 4.91 -49.97
CA GLU A 165 11.25 5.74 -50.01
C GLU A 165 12.21 5.36 -51.16
N LEU A 166 12.19 4.11 -51.63
CA LEU A 166 13.01 3.64 -52.74
C LEU A 166 12.44 3.97 -54.13
N MET A 167 11.18 4.41 -54.19
CA MET A 167 10.48 4.75 -55.44
C MET A 167 10.43 6.26 -55.72
N GLU A 168 10.89 7.11 -54.79
CA GLU A 168 10.98 8.57 -54.94
C GLU A 168 12.42 9.11 -55.19
N GLY A 169 13.43 8.24 -55.34
CA GLY A 169 14.82 8.60 -55.66
C GLY A 169 15.22 8.36 -57.12
#